data_AF-A0A7J8XS43-F1
#
_entry.id   AF-A0A7J8XS43-F1
#
_cell.length_a   1.000
_cell.length_b   1.000
_cell.length_c   1.000
_cell.angle_alpha   90.00
_cell.angle_beta   90.00
_cell.angle_gamma   90.00
#
_symmetry.space_group_name_H-M   'P 1'
#
loop_
_entity.id
_entity.type
_entity.pdbx_description
1 polymer ?
#
loop_
_entity_poly.entity_id
_entity_poly.type
_entity_poly.pdbx_seq_one_letter_code
_entity_poly.pdbx_strand_id
1 'polypeptide(L)'
;MLLFEIIGKRRNFDSNLPESQEWFPKWVWKKVEAGNVVELLIVCGFEEMDKDTAERMMKTALWCVQYQPDSRPSMSIVVKMLEGALDIPTPPNPFATYLIGSNVVPNNNNGSTHTTWTDTSCDLESSSMVARSTLACATPVMRKYGIEMAST
;
A
#
# COMPACT_ATOMS: atom_id res chain seq x y z
N MET A 1 -10.14 0.14 5.08
CA MET A 1 -9.86 1.56 5.41
C MET A 1 -10.48 1.99 6.73
N LEU A 2 -11.72 1.61 7.06
CA LEU A 2 -12.37 1.97 8.34
C LEU A 2 -11.58 1.56 9.60
N LEU A 3 -11.00 0.36 9.64
CA LEU A 3 -10.26 -0.10 10.81
C LEU A 3 -9.09 0.84 11.16
N PHE A 4 -8.43 1.44 10.17
CA PHE A 4 -7.41 2.45 10.40
C PHE A 4 -7.98 3.74 11.03
N GLU A 5 -9.18 4.16 10.63
CA GLU A 5 -9.81 5.36 11.21
C GLU A 5 -10.24 5.13 12.66
N ILE A 6 -10.68 3.90 12.97
CA ILE A 6 -11.01 3.50 14.34
C ILE A 6 -9.73 3.49 15.20
N ILE A 7 -8.65 2.87 14.72
CA ILE A 7 -7.35 2.83 15.41
C ILE A 7 -6.83 4.25 15.64
N GLY A 8 -6.74 5.06 14.59
CA GLY A 8 -6.15 6.39 14.65
C GLY A 8 -7.04 7.46 15.26
N LYS A 9 -8.33 7.17 15.51
CA LYS A 9 -9.35 8.13 15.98
C LYS A 9 -9.39 9.41 15.13
N ARG A 10 -9.05 9.29 13.84
CA ARG A 10 -8.94 10.39 12.88
C ARG A 10 -9.23 9.87 11.47
N ARG A 11 -9.46 10.80 10.55
CA ARG A 11 -9.60 10.46 9.12
C ARG A 11 -8.27 9.95 8.57
N ASN A 12 -8.35 9.07 7.57
CA ASN A 12 -7.14 8.54 6.93
C ASN A 12 -6.29 9.61 6.25
N PHE A 13 -6.90 10.70 5.77
CA PHE A 13 -6.23 11.83 5.16
C PHE A 13 -7.04 13.10 5.44
N ASP A 14 -6.36 14.18 5.83
CA ASP A 14 -6.97 15.50 5.98
C ASP A 14 -5.92 16.55 5.60
N SER A 15 -6.15 17.24 4.48
CA SER A 15 -5.26 18.28 3.96
C SER A 15 -5.23 19.53 4.82
N ASN A 16 -6.22 19.72 5.71
CA ASN A 16 -6.35 20.92 6.52
C ASN A 16 -5.64 20.79 7.88
N LEU A 17 -5.22 19.58 8.25
CA LEU A 17 -4.50 19.32 9.50
C LEU A 17 -3.02 19.04 9.21
N PRO A 18 -2.07 19.80 9.79
CA PRO A 18 -0.64 19.58 9.56
C PRO A 18 -0.19 18.19 10.02
N GLU A 19 -0.74 17.67 11.12
CA GLU A 19 -0.49 16.31 11.62
C GLU A 19 -1.08 15.21 10.72
N SER A 20 -1.97 15.56 9.78
CA SER A 20 -2.67 14.62 8.88
C SER A 20 -2.29 14.76 7.40
N GLN A 21 -1.19 15.47 7.11
CA GLN A 21 -0.67 15.62 5.75
C GLN A 21 -0.14 14.31 5.16
N GLU A 22 0.29 13.35 6.01
CA GLU A 22 0.57 11.99 5.55
C GLU A 22 -0.66 11.10 5.68
N TRP A 23 -0.93 10.31 4.63
CA TRP A 23 -1.98 9.29 4.63
C TRP A 23 -1.73 8.26 5.73
N PHE A 24 -2.66 8.17 6.68
CA PHE A 24 -2.50 7.44 7.93
C PHE A 24 -2.13 5.96 7.76
N PRO A 25 -2.73 5.17 6.84
CA PRO A 25 -2.32 3.79 6.60
C PRO A 25 -0.83 3.63 6.24
N LYS A 26 -0.29 4.56 5.43
CA LYS A 26 1.14 4.55 5.05
C LYS A 26 2.03 4.91 6.23
N TRP A 27 1.61 5.87 7.05
CA TRP A 27 2.32 6.21 8.29
C TRP A 27 2.35 5.01 9.26
N VAL A 28 1.22 4.32 9.45
CA VAL A 28 1.14 3.10 10.28
C VAL A 28 2.10 2.03 9.78
N TRP A 29 2.14 1.77 8.46
CA TRP A 29 3.10 0.81 7.89
C TRP A 29 4.54 1.15 8.26
N LYS A 30 4.99 2.40 8.07
CA LYS A 30 6.36 2.82 8.38
C LYS A 30 6.74 2.55 9.84
N LYS A 31 5.79 2.77 10.77
CA LYS A 31 6.02 2.53 12.19
C LYS A 31 6.06 1.04 12.53
N VAL A 32 5.18 0.23 11.93
CA VAL A 32 5.20 -1.24 12.07
C VAL A 32 6.49 -1.83 11.50
N GLU A 33 6.93 -1.39 10.32
CA GLU A 33 8.17 -1.81 9.67
C GLU A 33 9.41 -1.45 10.50
N ALA A 34 9.43 -0.27 11.12
CA ALA A 34 10.49 0.16 12.02
C ALA A 34 10.46 -0.52 13.41
N GLY A 35 9.47 -1.38 13.68
CA GLY A 35 9.26 -1.99 15.00
C GLY A 35 8.85 -1.00 16.10
N ASN A 36 8.44 0.21 15.73
CA ASN A 36 8.11 1.29 16.65
C ASN A 36 6.60 1.32 16.96
N VAL A 37 6.13 0.24 17.57
CA VAL A 37 4.72 0.07 17.96
C VAL A 37 4.36 0.98 19.14
N VAL A 38 5.33 1.35 19.99
CA VAL A 38 5.10 2.23 21.15
C VAL A 38 4.64 3.63 20.71
N GLU A 39 5.28 4.21 19.70
CA GLU A 39 4.84 5.52 19.18
C GLU A 39 3.42 5.45 18.58
N LEU A 40 3.08 4.32 17.93
CA LEU A 40 1.74 4.07 17.43
C LEU A 40 0.70 4.03 18.55
N LEU A 41 1.01 3.37 19.69
CA LEU A 41 0.13 3.35 20.86
C LEU A 41 -0.15 4.77 21.36
N ILE A 42 0.90 5.57 21.55
CA ILE A 42 0.79 6.93 22.07
C ILE A 42 -0.07 7.80 21.16
N VAL A 43 0.23 7.81 19.86
CA VAL A 43 -0.50 8.65 18.87
C VAL A 43 -1.96 8.23 18.74
N CYS A 44 -2.25 6.93 18.83
CA CYS A 44 -3.62 6.42 18.73
C CYS A 44 -4.36 6.44 20.08
N GLY A 45 -3.69 6.82 21.16
CA GLY A 45 -4.24 6.85 22.52
C GLY A 45 -4.65 5.46 23.02
N PHE A 46 -3.78 4.47 22.83
CA PHE A 46 -3.84 3.17 23.50
C PHE A 46 -2.97 3.19 24.76
N GLU A 47 -3.36 2.42 25.77
CA GLU A 47 -2.55 2.19 26.96
C GLU A 47 -1.54 1.07 26.71
N GLU A 48 -0.46 1.01 27.49
CA GLU A 48 0.55 -0.06 27.37
C GLU A 48 -0.04 -1.46 27.59
N MET A 49 -1.10 -1.58 28.40
CA MET A 49 -1.80 -2.86 28.59
C MET A 49 -2.54 -3.34 27.34
N ASP A 50 -2.87 -2.42 26.42
CA ASP A 50 -3.57 -2.72 25.16
C ASP A 50 -2.61 -2.98 24.00
N LYS A 51 -1.29 -3.01 24.26
CA LYS A 51 -0.26 -3.14 23.22
C LYS A 51 -0.51 -4.31 22.27
N ASP A 52 -0.81 -5.48 22.81
CA ASP A 52 -1.04 -6.68 22.00
C ASP A 52 -2.29 -6.54 21.13
N THR A 53 -3.35 -5.92 21.67
CA THR A 53 -4.59 -5.63 20.95
C THR A 53 -4.36 -4.60 19.84
N ALA A 54 -3.63 -3.52 20.14
CA ALA A 54 -3.30 -2.47 19.18
C ALA A 54 -2.45 -3.04 18.03
N GLU A 55 -1.41 -3.81 18.34
CA GLU A 55 -0.56 -4.46 17.35
C GLU A 55 -1.38 -5.42 16.45
N ARG A 56 -2.25 -6.22 17.05
CA ARG A 56 -3.17 -7.12 16.33
C ARG A 56 -4.09 -6.35 15.39
N MET A 57 -4.70 -5.26 15.84
CA MET A 57 -5.57 -4.42 15.03
C MET A 57 -4.79 -3.81 13.85
N MET A 58 -3.57 -3.32 14.09
CA MET A 58 -2.70 -2.74 13.05
C MET A 58 -2.28 -3.77 12.00
N LYS A 59 -1.81 -4.96 12.43
CA LYS A 59 -1.47 -6.05 11.51
C LYS A 59 -2.67 -6.51 10.69
N THR A 60 -3.84 -6.66 11.33
CA THR A 60 -5.09 -7.00 10.62
C THR A 60 -5.44 -5.95 9.57
N ALA A 61 -5.37 -4.67 9.94
CA ALA A 61 -5.67 -3.56 9.03
C ALA A 61 -4.73 -3.56 7.81
N LEU A 62 -3.45 -3.83 8.02
CA LEU A 62 -2.43 -3.93 6.97
C LEU A 62 -2.64 -5.13 6.03
N TRP A 63 -3.08 -6.28 6.55
CA TRP A 63 -3.50 -7.41 5.71
C TRP A 63 -4.72 -7.08 4.83
N CYS A 64 -5.68 -6.32 5.35
CA CYS A 64 -6.89 -5.96 4.61
C CYS A 64 -6.64 -4.98 3.45
N VAL A 65 -5.52 -4.26 3.44
CA VAL A 65 -5.21 -3.24 2.41
C VAL A 65 -4.12 -3.67 1.44
N GLN A 66 -3.76 -4.95 1.43
CA GLN A 66 -2.81 -5.50 0.46
C GLN A 66 -3.21 -5.15 -0.97
N TYR A 67 -2.23 -4.79 -1.79
CA TYR A 67 -2.48 -4.42 -3.18
C TYR A 67 -3.14 -5.57 -3.94
N GLN A 68 -2.59 -6.78 -3.81
CA GLN A 68 -3.14 -7.99 -4.41
C GLN A 68 -4.43 -8.42 -3.68
N PRO A 69 -5.55 -8.63 -4.38
CA PRO A 69 -6.82 -9.01 -3.76
C PRO A 69 -6.74 -10.39 -3.10
N ASP A 70 -6.02 -11.33 -3.71
CA ASP A 70 -5.88 -12.70 -3.22
C ASP A 70 -5.08 -12.79 -1.92
N SER A 71 -4.28 -11.76 -1.62
CA SER A 71 -3.55 -11.66 -0.35
C SER A 71 -4.41 -11.11 0.78
N ARG A 72 -5.61 -10.60 0.51
CA ARG A 72 -6.50 -10.04 1.53
C ARG A 72 -7.26 -11.18 2.22
N PRO A 73 -7.27 -11.23 3.56
CA PRO A 73 -8.08 -12.21 4.28
C PRO A 73 -9.57 -11.96 4.03
N SER A 74 -10.34 -13.05 3.98
CA SER A 74 -11.81 -12.95 3.98
C SER A 74 -12.31 -12.38 5.31
N MET A 75 -13.50 -11.77 5.32
CA MET A 75 -14.05 -11.15 6.53
C MET A 75 -14.19 -12.10 7.72
N SER A 76 -14.48 -13.39 7.49
CA SER A 76 -14.55 -14.38 8.57
C SER A 76 -13.19 -14.62 9.23
N ILE A 77 -12.11 -14.57 8.45
CA ILE A 77 -10.73 -14.64 8.96
C ILE A 77 -10.36 -13.35 9.68
N VAL A 78 -10.72 -12.18 9.11
CA VAL A 78 -10.50 -10.87 9.76
C VAL A 78 -11.13 -10.81 11.15
N VAL A 79 -12.36 -11.31 11.32
CA VAL A 79 -13.02 -11.35 12.64
C VAL A 79 -12.23 -12.23 13.61
N LYS A 80 -11.84 -13.44 13.20
CA LYS A 80 -11.03 -14.34 14.05
C LYS A 80 -9.67 -13.75 14.41
N MET A 81 -9.05 -13.01 13.48
CA MET A 81 -7.81 -12.27 13.72
C MET A 81 -8.02 -11.19 14.80
N LEU A 82 -9.12 -10.44 14.75
CA LEU A 82 -9.43 -9.40 15.74
C LEU A 82 -9.82 -9.97 17.12
N GLU A 83 -10.59 -11.07 17.14
CA GLU A 83 -10.97 -11.78 18.37
C GLU A 83 -9.77 -12.47 19.05
N GLY A 84 -8.64 -12.59 18.35
CA GLY A 84 -7.45 -13.28 18.86
C GLY A 84 -7.53 -14.80 18.79
N ALA A 85 -8.48 -15.34 18.04
CA ALA A 85 -8.60 -16.77 17.79
C ALA A 85 -7.55 -17.29 16.81
N LEU A 86 -6.89 -16.40 16.05
CA LEU A 86 -5.81 -16.70 15.13
C LEU A 86 -4.63 -15.76 15.38
N ASP A 87 -3.42 -16.31 15.36
CA ASP A 87 -2.21 -15.51 15.32
C ASP A 87 -2.04 -14.84 13.95
N ILE A 88 -1.43 -13.66 13.93
CA ILE A 88 -1.34 -12.83 12.74
C ILE A 88 0.13 -12.71 12.32
N PRO A 89 0.52 -13.31 11.19
CA PRO A 89 1.87 -13.11 10.67
C PRO A 89 2.08 -11.65 10.29
N THR A 90 3.34 -11.19 10.33
CA THR A 90 3.69 -9.85 9.89
C THR A 90 3.28 -9.64 8.43
N PRO A 91 2.43 -8.64 8.12
CA PRO A 91 1.97 -8.40 6.76
C PRO A 91 3.12 -7.92 5.87
N PRO A 92 3.13 -8.28 4.56
CA PRO A 92 4.04 -7.67 3.60
C PRO A 92 3.65 -6.19 3.38
N ASN A 93 4.56 -5.40 2.80
CA ASN A 93 4.31 -3.98 2.52
C ASN A 93 3.15 -3.82 1.53
N PRO A 94 1.97 -3.31 1.96
CA PRO A 94 0.83 -3.15 1.07
C PRO A 94 1.01 -1.98 0.07
N PHE A 95 1.99 -1.11 0.30
CA PHE A 95 2.24 0.12 -0.45
C PHE A 95 3.53 0.05 -1.27
N ALA A 96 4.19 -1.11 -1.32
CA ALA A 96 5.29 -1.34 -2.24
C ALA A 96 4.74 -1.29 -3.67
N THR A 97 5.07 -0.24 -4.40
CA THR A 97 4.82 -0.19 -5.84
C THR A 97 5.65 -1.30 -6.47
N TYR A 98 5.03 -2.36 -6.96
CA TYR A 98 5.73 -3.30 -7.83
C TYR A 98 6.17 -2.51 -9.07
N LEU A 99 7.44 -2.15 -9.16
CA LEU A 99 8.07 -1.73 -10.41
C LEU A 99 8.08 -2.94 -11.34
N ILE A 100 6.94 -3.23 -11.97
CA ILE A 100 6.84 -4.25 -13.03
C ILE A 100 7.41 -3.61 -14.28
N GLY A 101 8.71 -3.86 -14.53
CA GLY A 101 9.40 -3.34 -15.70
C GLY A 101 10.88 -3.63 -15.74
N SER A 102 11.35 -4.76 -15.22
CA SER A 102 12.70 -5.24 -15.56
C SER A 102 12.60 -6.72 -15.88
N ASN A 103 12.65 -7.01 -17.18
CA ASN A 103 12.99 -8.34 -17.66
C ASN A 103 14.36 -8.70 -17.07
N VAL A 104 14.38 -9.40 -15.94
CA VAL A 104 15.61 -9.99 -15.43
C VAL A 104 15.91 -11.21 -16.31
N VAL A 105 16.65 -10.97 -17.38
CA VAL A 105 17.45 -12.02 -18.01
C VAL A 105 18.54 -12.39 -17.00
N PRO A 106 18.69 -13.66 -16.57
CA PRO A 106 19.75 -14.02 -15.66
C PRO A 106 21.06 -14.06 -16.46
N ASN A 107 21.86 -13.01 -16.35
CA ASN A 107 23.26 -13.06 -16.79
C ASN A 107 24.13 -13.36 -15.57
N ASN A 108 24.63 -14.59 -15.53
CA ASN A 108 25.63 -15.04 -14.57
C ASN A 108 26.95 -14.30 -14.84
N ASN A 109 27.49 -13.58 -13.85
CA ASN A 109 28.93 -13.38 -13.67
C ASN A 109 29.24 -12.70 -12.32
N ASN A 110 30.22 -13.27 -11.63
CA ASN A 110 30.70 -12.93 -10.29
C ASN A 110 31.37 -11.55 -10.22
N GLY A 111 31.13 -10.80 -9.14
CA GLY A 111 31.90 -9.61 -8.76
C GLY A 111 31.26 -8.81 -7.63
N SER A 112 32.05 -8.49 -6.60
CA SER A 112 31.65 -7.92 -5.31
C SER A 112 31.47 -6.38 -5.31
N THR A 113 30.85 -5.89 -4.22
CA THR A 113 30.99 -4.56 -3.57
C THR A 113 30.02 -3.40 -3.86
N HIS A 114 29.53 -2.85 -2.73
CA HIS A 114 29.05 -1.49 -2.42
C HIS A 114 27.69 -1.00 -2.94
N THR A 115 26.67 -1.06 -2.07
CA THR A 115 25.46 -0.23 -2.15
C THR A 115 25.72 1.15 -1.56
N THR A 116 25.87 2.17 -2.41
CA THR A 116 25.81 3.59 -2.03
C THR A 116 24.46 4.13 -2.47
N TRP A 117 23.66 4.61 -1.50
CA TRP A 117 22.40 5.29 -1.77
C TRP A 117 22.70 6.71 -2.25
N THR A 118 22.22 7.09 -3.42
CA THR A 118 22.21 8.48 -3.86
C THR A 118 20.77 8.93 -4.06
N ASP A 119 20.36 9.91 -3.26
CA ASP A 119 19.20 10.76 -3.53
C ASP A 119 19.38 11.40 -4.90
N THR A 120 18.36 11.34 -5.76
CA THR A 120 18.33 12.19 -6.96
C THR A 120 16.93 12.70 -7.19
N SER A 121 16.85 14.03 -7.01
CA SER A 121 15.79 14.94 -7.38
C SER A 121 15.30 14.68 -8.81
N CYS A 122 14.01 14.86 -9.00
CA CYS A 122 13.32 14.82 -10.27
C CYS A 122 13.73 16.04 -11.13
N ASP A 123 14.52 15.81 -12.18
CA ASP A 123 14.66 16.74 -13.29
C ASP A 123 14.32 16.02 -14.60
N LEU A 124 13.20 16.43 -15.18
CA LEU A 124 12.78 16.07 -16.52
C LEU A 124 13.54 16.99 -17.49
N GLU A 125 14.58 16.49 -18.15
CA GLU A 125 15.15 17.17 -19.32
C GLU A 125 15.23 16.21 -20.53
N SER A 126 14.58 16.65 -21.60
CA SER A 126 14.53 15.98 -22.90
C SER A 126 15.89 16.00 -23.58
N SER A 127 16.28 14.89 -24.23
CA SER A 127 16.98 14.95 -25.51
C SER A 127 16.89 13.65 -26.33
N SER A 128 16.60 13.86 -27.61
CA SER A 128 16.49 12.96 -28.76
C SER A 128 17.75 12.10 -28.99
N MET A 129 17.72 10.87 -29.53
CA MET A 129 17.48 10.57 -30.95
C MET A 129 17.23 9.06 -31.22
N VAL A 130 16.30 8.79 -32.16
CA VAL A 130 16.22 7.65 -33.11
C VAL A 130 16.19 6.20 -32.58
N ALA A 131 14.98 5.63 -32.58
CA ALA A 131 14.69 4.38 -33.29
C ALA A 131 13.18 4.32 -33.58
N ARG A 132 12.82 4.16 -34.86
CA ARG A 132 11.43 3.96 -35.30
C ARG A 132 10.93 2.61 -34.78
N SER A 133 9.99 2.64 -33.85
CA SER A 133 9.13 1.49 -33.53
C SER A 133 7.69 1.94 -33.67
N THR A 134 7.07 1.55 -34.78
CA THR A 134 5.65 1.80 -35.04
C THR A 134 4.81 0.92 -34.12
N LEU A 135 4.50 1.39 -32.91
CA LEU A 135 3.38 0.86 -32.13
C LEU A 135 2.22 1.82 -32.31
N ALA A 136 1.24 1.42 -33.12
CA ALA A 136 -0.02 2.14 -33.23
C ALA A 136 -0.72 2.13 -31.87
N CYS A 137 -0.75 3.27 -31.19
CA CYS A 137 -1.67 3.49 -30.07
C CYS A 137 -3.10 3.53 -30.62
N ALA A 138 -3.74 2.37 -30.70
CA ALA A 138 -5.19 2.30 -30.86
C ALA A 138 -5.83 2.53 -29.49
N THR A 139 -6.40 3.71 -29.28
CA THR A 139 -7.29 3.96 -28.14
C THR A 139 -8.58 3.12 -28.32
N PRO A 140 -9.06 2.41 -27.28
CA PRO A 140 -10.35 1.74 -27.38
C PRO A 140 -11.45 2.81 -27.44
N VAL A 141 -12.18 2.86 -28.56
CA VAL A 141 -13.41 3.67 -28.67
C VAL A 141 -14.53 2.94 -27.93
N MET A 142 -14.97 3.52 -26.81
CA MET A 142 -16.16 3.06 -26.07
C MET A 142 -17.42 3.29 -26.91
N ARG A 143 -18.14 2.23 -27.28
CA ARG A 143 -19.45 2.34 -27.93
C ARG A 143 -20.50 2.75 -26.88
N LYS A 144 -21.26 3.80 -27.20
CA LYS A 144 -22.39 4.31 -26.42
C LYS A 144 -23.43 3.19 -26.23
N TYR A 145 -23.71 2.81 -24.98
CA TYR A 145 -24.84 1.93 -24.67
C TYR A 145 -26.15 2.66 -25.02
N GLY A 146 -26.85 2.19 -26.04
CA GLY A 146 -28.22 2.61 -26.33
C GLY A 146 -29.19 1.81 -25.47
N ILE A 147 -30.03 2.49 -24.70
CA ILE A 147 -31.15 1.85 -23.99
C ILE A 147 -32.36 1.99 -24.91
N GLU A 148 -32.79 0.90 -25.52
CA GLU A 148 -34.10 0.83 -26.20
C GLU A 148 -35.18 0.65 -25.13
N MET A 149 -36.11 1.59 -25.08
CA MET A 149 -37.34 1.46 -24.29
C MET A 149 -38.32 0.60 -25.09
N ALA A 150 -38.63 -0.60 -24.61
CA ALA A 150 -39.73 -1.38 -25.14
C ALA A 150 -41.06 -0.64 -24.84
N SER A 151 -41.76 -0.21 -25.90
CA SER A 151 -43.13 0.28 -25.80
C SER A 151 -44.10 -0.90 -25.95
N THR A 152 -45.20 -0.84 -25.19
CA THR A 152 -46.20 -1.89 -25.00
C THR A 152 -47.16 -1.99 -26.18
#